data_AF-A0A4Z1BVZ6-F1
#
_entry.id   AF-A0A4Z1BVZ6-F1
#
_cell.length_a   1.000
_cell.length_b   1.000
_cell.length_c   1.000
_cell.angle_alpha   90.00
_cell.angle_beta   90.00
_cell.angle_gamma   90.00
#
_symmetry.space_group_name_H-M   'P 1'
#
loop_
_entity.id
_entity.type
_entity.pdbx_description
1 polymer ?
#
loop_
_entity_poly.entity_id
_entity_poly.type
_entity_poly.pdbx_seq_one_letter_code
_entity_poly.pdbx_strand_id
1 'polypeptide(L)'
;MSDIKQSNKQPNYYSILPANVRYDNRLNDSERVIFAEITAFSNEYGYCTASDDYFTSLYGHNELTILNRINHLRKLGYLKITYKYIDNVLQRQIAPVLYESEGGNYE
;
A
#
# COMPACT_ATOMS: atom_id res chain seq x y z
N MET A 1 -16.08 11.63 -18.92
CA MET A 1 -14.82 10.84 -18.95
C MET A 1 -13.67 11.76 -18.66
N SER A 2 -13.26 11.87 -17.41
CA SER A 2 -11.96 12.41 -17.04
C SER A 2 -11.10 11.22 -16.62
N ASP A 3 -10.13 10.88 -17.46
CA ASP A 3 -9.06 9.97 -17.09
C ASP A 3 -8.49 10.46 -15.75
N ILE A 4 -8.62 9.67 -14.69
CA ILE A 4 -7.75 9.81 -13.52
C ILE A 4 -6.39 9.28 -13.99
N LYS A 5 -5.72 10.08 -14.83
CA LYS A 5 -4.30 9.95 -15.09
C LYS A 5 -3.63 10.22 -13.75
N GLN A 6 -3.25 9.14 -13.07
CA GLN A 6 -2.20 9.19 -12.07
C GLN A 6 -1.04 9.93 -12.76
N SER A 7 -0.83 11.20 -12.39
CA SER A 7 0.17 12.02 -13.05
C SER A 7 1.50 11.30 -12.87
N ASN A 8 2.29 11.20 -13.95
CA ASN A 8 3.61 10.58 -13.98
C ASN A 8 4.65 11.33 -13.13
N LYS A 9 4.21 12.15 -12.16
CA LYS A 9 5.05 12.70 -11.10
C LYS A 9 5.23 11.60 -10.08
N GLN A 10 6.48 11.22 -9.84
CA GLN A 10 6.84 10.67 -8.55
C GLN A 10 6.25 11.62 -7.49
N PRO A 11 5.31 11.17 -6.65
CA PRO A 11 4.76 12.05 -5.65
C PRO A 11 5.92 12.49 -4.77
N ASN A 12 6.15 13.79 -4.63
CA ASN A 12 7.17 14.35 -3.71
C ASN A 12 6.76 14.17 -2.22
N TYR A 13 5.91 13.18 -1.92
CA TYR A 13 5.45 12.89 -0.58
C TYR A 13 6.46 11.98 0.11
N TYR A 14 6.77 12.29 1.36
CA TYR A 14 7.59 11.42 2.18
C TYR A 14 6.82 10.13 2.51
N SER A 15 7.51 9.00 2.40
CA SER A 15 7.00 7.70 2.82
C SER A 15 7.24 7.48 4.32
N ILE A 16 6.27 6.86 5.00
CA ILE A 16 6.39 6.49 6.42
C ILE A 16 6.61 4.97 6.50
N LEU A 17 7.74 4.57 7.10
CA LEU A 17 8.01 3.18 7.44
C LEU A 17 7.98 3.02 8.97
N PRO A 18 6.84 2.64 9.59
CA PRO A 18 6.71 2.54 11.04
C PRO A 18 7.59 1.42 11.61
N ALA A 19 7.93 1.50 12.89
CA ALA A 19 8.89 0.59 13.53
C ALA A 19 8.47 -0.89 13.43
N ASN A 20 7.17 -1.18 13.57
CA ASN A 20 6.60 -2.52 13.45
C ASN A 20 6.77 -3.14 12.06
N VAL A 21 6.87 -2.34 11.00
CA VAL A 21 7.17 -2.81 9.63
C VAL A 21 8.69 -2.82 9.39
N ARG A 22 9.39 -1.79 9.87
CA ARG A 22 10.84 -1.64 9.70
C ARG A 22 11.63 -2.79 10.30
N TYR A 23 11.23 -3.26 11.49
CA TYR A 23 11.96 -4.27 12.26
C TYR A 23 11.32 -5.66 12.23
N ASP A 24 10.23 -5.88 11.49
CA ASP A 24 9.67 -7.23 11.36
C ASP A 24 10.52 -8.08 10.41
N ASN A 25 11.16 -9.10 10.95
CA ASN A 25 12.03 -10.04 10.21
C ASN A 25 11.26 -10.99 9.28
N ARG A 26 9.92 -11.05 9.39
CA ARG A 26 9.08 -11.80 8.43
C ARG A 26 9.05 -11.11 7.07
N LEU A 27 9.32 -9.80 7.01
CA LEU A 27 9.31 -9.01 5.77
C LEU A 27 10.67 -9.02 5.08
N ASN A 28 10.66 -9.09 3.75
CA ASN A 28 11.83 -8.80 2.93
C ASN A 28 11.97 -7.28 2.68
N ASP A 29 13.15 -6.85 2.25
CA ASP A 29 13.46 -5.43 2.04
C ASP A 29 12.52 -4.76 1.03
N SER A 30 12.13 -5.48 -0.03
CA SER A 30 11.22 -4.90 -1.01
C SER A 30 9.79 -4.80 -0.49
N GLU A 31 9.33 -5.68 0.40
CA GLU A 31 8.03 -5.51 1.07
C GLU A 31 8.01 -4.24 1.92
N ARG A 32 9.10 -3.91 2.60
CA ARG A 32 9.24 -2.64 3.34
C ARG A 32 9.17 -1.44 2.41
N VAL A 33 9.85 -1.50 1.25
CA VAL A 33 9.82 -0.45 0.23
C VAL A 33 8.41 -0.27 -0.35
N ILE A 34 7.75 -1.36 -0.75
CA ILE A 34 6.38 -1.33 -1.27
C ILE A 34 5.41 -0.78 -0.23
N PHE A 35 5.53 -1.20 1.04
CA PHE A 35 4.72 -0.64 2.11
C PHE A 35 4.93 0.87 2.24
N ALA A 36 6.18 1.32 2.27
CA ALA A 36 6.51 2.74 2.35
C ALA A 36 5.91 3.53 1.18
N GLU A 37 6.00 3.02 -0.04
CA GLU A 37 5.37 3.62 -1.23
C GLU A 37 3.84 3.72 -1.10
N ILE A 38 3.20 2.64 -0.65
CA ILE A 38 1.75 2.64 -0.37
C ILE A 38 1.41 3.72 0.65
N THR A 39 2.22 3.91 1.69
CA THR A 39 1.97 5.00 2.66
C THR A 39 2.08 6.38 2.03
N ALA A 40 3.07 6.63 1.16
CA ALA A 40 3.22 7.91 0.47
C ALA A 40 2.01 8.23 -0.42
N PHE A 41 1.49 7.23 -1.15
CA PHE A 41 0.26 7.38 -1.93
C PHE A 41 -1.00 7.51 -1.09
N SER A 42 -0.99 7.00 0.13
CA SER A 42 -2.15 7.04 1.04
C SER A 42 -2.27 8.36 1.79
N ASN A 43 -1.34 9.30 1.64
CA ASN A 43 -1.32 10.54 2.41
C ASN A 43 -2.56 11.43 2.20
N GLU A 44 -3.15 11.42 1.00
CA GLU A 44 -4.29 12.30 0.68
C GLU A 44 -5.63 11.71 1.11
N TYR A 45 -5.85 10.41 0.84
CA TYR A 45 -7.16 9.77 1.02
C TYR A 45 -7.18 8.63 2.05
N GLY A 46 -6.03 8.31 2.66
CA GLY A 46 -5.86 7.16 3.56
C GLY A 46 -5.72 5.82 2.83
N TYR A 47 -5.65 5.82 1.50
CA TYR A 47 -5.46 4.61 0.69
C TYR A 47 -4.72 4.90 -0.62
N CYS A 48 -4.00 3.89 -1.09
CA CYS A 48 -3.33 3.87 -2.37
C CYS A 48 -4.23 3.20 -3.43
N THR A 49 -4.25 3.76 -4.63
CA THR A 49 -4.95 3.24 -5.81
C THR A 49 -4.01 2.82 -6.95
N ALA A 50 -2.69 2.88 -6.72
CA ALA A 50 -1.70 2.48 -7.71
C ALA A 50 -1.89 1.00 -8.11
N SER A 51 -1.73 0.73 -9.40
CA SER A 51 -1.86 -0.60 -9.98
C SER A 51 -0.61 -1.45 -9.74
N ASP A 52 -0.71 -2.76 -9.98
CA ASP A 52 0.45 -3.65 -9.88
C ASP A 52 1.48 -3.34 -10.98
N ASP A 53 1.02 -2.89 -12.15
CA ASP A 53 1.87 -2.38 -13.24
C ASP A 53 2.70 -1.16 -12.83
N TYR A 54 2.13 -0.26 -12.00
CA TYR A 54 2.88 0.89 -11.47
C TYR A 54 4.08 0.40 -10.65
N PHE A 55 3.86 -0.50 -9.69
CA PHE A 55 4.93 -1.04 -8.84
C PHE A 55 5.93 -1.90 -9.62
N THR A 56 5.43 -2.67 -10.60
CA THR A 56 6.23 -3.49 -11.52
C THR A 56 7.21 -2.59 -12.29
N SER A 57 6.71 -1.50 -12.87
CA SER A 57 7.53 -0.53 -13.62
C SER A 57 8.50 0.21 -12.72
N LEU A 58 8.10 0.57 -11.50
CA LEU A 58 8.91 1.34 -10.57
C LEU A 58 10.09 0.52 -10.00
N TYR A 59 9.86 -0.75 -9.65
CA TYR A 59 10.84 -1.58 -8.95
C TYR A 59 11.47 -2.68 -9.82
N GLY A 60 11.06 -2.82 -11.08
CA GLY A 60 11.62 -3.83 -11.99
C GLY A 60 11.32 -5.27 -11.61
N HIS A 61 10.26 -5.49 -10.83
CA HIS A 61 9.77 -6.83 -10.49
C HIS A 61 8.63 -7.24 -11.42
N ASN A 62 8.41 -8.54 -11.61
CA ASN A 62 7.22 -9.00 -12.31
C ASN A 62 5.96 -8.85 -11.45
N GLU A 63 4.81 -8.82 -12.12
CA GLU A 63 3.50 -8.62 -11.50
C GLU A 63 3.20 -9.66 -10.40
N LEU A 64 3.54 -10.93 -10.63
CA LEU A 64 3.35 -12.01 -9.64
C LEU A 64 4.12 -11.74 -8.34
N THR A 65 5.34 -11.20 -8.44
CA THR A 65 6.17 -10.85 -7.29
C THR A 65 5.55 -9.70 -6.51
N ILE A 66 5.10 -8.64 -7.20
CA ILE A 66 4.40 -7.50 -6.57
C ILE A 66 3.13 -7.99 -5.87
N LEU A 67 2.31 -8.78 -6.56
CA LEU A 67 1.07 -9.35 -6.01
C LEU A 67 1.34 -10.21 -4.77
N ASN A 68 2.37 -11.07 -4.80
CA ASN A 68 2.74 -11.91 -3.67
C ASN A 68 3.16 -11.08 -2.46
N ARG A 69 3.95 -10.02 -2.66
CA ARG A 69 4.39 -9.11 -1.59
C ARG A 69 3.25 -8.32 -0.97
N ILE A 70 2.38 -7.74 -1.80
CA ILE A 70 1.18 -7.03 -1.33
C ILE A 70 0.27 -8.00 -0.54
N ASN A 71 0.10 -9.23 -1.03
CA ASN A 71 -0.68 -10.24 -0.32
C ASN A 71 -0.04 -10.70 0.98
N HIS A 72 1.29 -10.80 1.04
CA HIS A 72 1.98 -11.17 2.25
C HIS A 72 1.85 -10.08 3.32
N LEU A 73 2.06 -8.81 2.96
CA LEU A 73 1.80 -7.65 3.82
C LEU A 73 0.35 -7.64 4.34
N ARG A 74 -0.63 -7.92 3.48
CA ARG A 74 -2.04 -8.07 3.88
C ARG A 74 -2.23 -9.21 4.89
N LYS A 75 -1.65 -10.39 4.63
CA LYS A 75 -1.76 -11.57 5.52
C LYS A 75 -1.17 -11.30 6.90
N LEU A 76 -0.11 -10.50 6.98
CA LEU A 76 0.52 -10.09 8.23
C LEU A 76 -0.21 -8.93 8.92
N GLY A 77 -1.30 -8.42 8.34
CA GLY A 77 -2.13 -7.36 8.94
C GLY A 77 -1.65 -5.94 8.65
N TYR A 78 -0.59 -5.76 7.87
CA TYR A 78 -0.05 -4.43 7.56
C TYR A 78 -0.89 -3.66 6.53
N LEU A 79 -1.64 -4.37 5.67
CA LEU A 79 -2.46 -3.77 4.63
C LEU A 79 -3.90 -4.26 4.70
N LYS A 80 -4.84 -3.34 4.45
CA LYS A 80 -6.23 -3.66 4.14
C LYS A 80 -6.50 -3.37 2.67
N ILE A 81 -7.03 -4.36 1.96
CA ILE A 81 -7.41 -4.22 0.54
C ILE A 81 -8.94 -4.25 0.46
N THR A 82 -9.53 -3.20 -0.11
CA THR A 82 -10.96 -3.12 -0.38
C THR A 82 -11.21 -2.75 -1.83
N TYR A 83 -12.41 -3.03 -2.32
CA TYR A 83 -12.85 -2.68 -3.67
C TYR A 83 -14.07 -1.78 -3.58
N LYS A 84 -14.07 -0.67 -4.34
CA LYS A 84 -15.18 0.28 -4.39
C LYS A 84 -15.49 0.64 -5.83
N TYR A 85 -16.76 0.85 -6.13
CA TYR A 85 -17.17 1.39 -7.43
C TYR A 85 -17.04 2.92 -7.41
N ILE A 86 -16.27 3.47 -8.35
CA ILE A 86 -16.15 4.90 -8.62
C ILE A 86 -16.45 5.08 -10.11
N ASP A 87 -17.46 5.88 -10.43
CA ASP A 87 -17.92 6.09 -11.81
C ASP A 87 -18.20 4.77 -12.60
N ASN A 88 -18.84 3.80 -11.93
CA ASN A 88 -19.10 2.45 -12.44
C ASN A 88 -17.86 1.58 -12.73
N VAL A 89 -16.67 2.02 -12.31
CA VAL A 89 -15.43 1.25 -12.40
C VAL A 89 -15.09 0.69 -11.02
N LEU A 90 -14.87 -0.63 -10.94
CA LEU A 90 -14.40 -1.26 -9.70
C LEU A 90 -12.93 -0.92 -9.49
N GLN A 91 -12.64 -0.13 -8.45
CA GLN A 91 -11.30 0.30 -8.10
C GLN A 91 -10.81 -0.39 -6.83
N ARG A 92 -9.57 -0.89 -6.86
CA ARG A 92 -8.85 -1.42 -5.70
C ARG A 92 -8.31 -0.27 -4.86
N GLN A 93 -8.52 -0.34 -3.55
CA GLN A 93 -7.96 0.57 -2.55
C GLN A 93 -7.11 -0.22 -1.56
N ILE A 94 -5.84 0.15 -1.41
CA ILE A 94 -4.90 -0.47 -0.47
C ILE A 94 -4.59 0.54 0.64
N ALA A 95 -5.06 0.27 1.86
CA ALA A 95 -4.84 1.14 3.01
C ALA A 95 -3.79 0.54 3.97
N PRO A 96 -2.79 1.32 4.43
CA PRO A 96 -1.88 0.89 5.48
C PRO A 96 -2.61 0.82 6.83
N VAL A 97 -2.32 -0.20 7.62
CA VAL A 97 -2.81 -0.34 9.00
C VAL A 97 -1.71 0.22 9.91
N LEU A 98 -1.84 1.49 10.31
CA LEU A 98 -0.77 2.21 11.01
C LEU A 98 -0.82 2.09 12.53
N TYR A 99 -1.98 1.78 13.12
CA TYR A 99 -2.15 1.53 14.55
C TYR A 99 -3.35 0.60 14.77
N GLU A 100 -3.24 -0.34 15.72
CA GLU A 100 -4.43 -0.92 16.31
C GLU A 100 -5.15 0.20 17.07
N SER A 101 -6.44 0.42 16.80
CA SER A 101 -7.30 0.95 17.84
C SER A 101 -7.40 -0.14 18.89
N GLU A 102 -6.39 -0.23 19.77
CA GLU A 102 -6.50 -0.97 21.01
C GLU A 102 -7.67 -0.35 21.79
N GLY A 103 -8.84 -0.99 21.68
CA GLY A 103 -9.82 -0.93 22.75
C GLY A 103 -9.15 -1.52 23.98
N GLY A 104 -8.51 -0.64 24.75
CA GLY A 104 -7.77 -1.00 25.94
C GLY A 104 -8.64 -1.80 26.90
N ASN A 105 -8.16 -2.97 27.29
CA ASN A 105 -8.41 -3.50 28.60
C ASN A 105 -7.04 -3.68 29.23
N TYR A 106 -6.65 -2.71 30.04
CA TYR A 106 -5.65 -2.91 31.07
C TYR A 106 -6.31 -3.77 32.15
N GLU A 107 -5.83 -5.01 32.32
CA GLU A 107 -6.01 -5.73 33.59
C GLU A 107 -4.97 -5.24 34.61
#